data_AF-A0A2V6BK81-F1
#
_entry.id   AF-A0A2V6BK81-F1
#
_cell.length_a   1.000
_cell.length_b   1.000
_cell.length_c   1.000
_cell.angle_alpha   90.00
_cell.angle_beta   90.00
_cell.angle_gamma   90.00
#
_symmetry.space_group_name_H-M   'P 1'
#
loop_
_entity.id
_entity.type
_entity.pdbx_description
1 polymer ?
#
loop_
_entity_poly.entity_id
_entity_poly.type
_entity_poly.pdbx_seq_one_letter_code
_entity_poly.pdbx_strand_id
1 'polypeptide(L)'
;DFHPNERTKQTIASATPSLQQKAAALPNYQATGLTQVVYSKRDEGLVFPAGAEGPSRRVRTAKRETLQWRDRQSGAQLAVSYPTEEVTLIPVSGQ
;
A
#
# COMPACT_ATOMS: atom_id res chain seq x y z
N ASP A 1 26.45 -0.94 19.44
CA ASP A 1 25.93 -1.08 18.06
C ASP A 1 24.42 -1.24 18.07
N PHE A 2 23.70 -0.32 17.44
CA PHE A 2 22.23 -0.27 17.42
C PHE A 2 21.74 -0.83 16.08
N HIS A 3 21.26 -2.07 16.08
CA HIS A 3 20.59 -2.65 14.91
C HIS A 3 19.09 -2.30 14.98
N PRO A 4 18.50 -1.65 13.96
CA PRO A 4 17.09 -1.31 13.98
C PRO A 4 16.29 -2.60 13.80
N ASN A 5 15.69 -3.09 14.89
CA ASN A 5 14.82 -4.26 14.85
C ASN A 5 13.54 -3.89 14.11
N GLU A 6 13.14 -4.73 13.15
CA GLU A 6 11.96 -4.57 12.32
C GLU A 6 10.69 -4.60 13.19
N ARG A 7 10.31 -3.44 13.75
CA ARG A 7 9.07 -3.31 14.51
C ARG A 7 7.91 -3.62 13.58
N THR A 8 7.18 -4.68 13.93
CA THR A 8 6.03 -5.26 13.25
C THR A 8 5.00 -4.17 12.92
N LYS A 9 5.08 -3.60 11.71
CA LYS A 9 4.01 -2.79 11.13
C LYS A 9 2.90 -3.76 10.76
N GLN A 10 1.87 -3.86 11.60
CA GLN A 10 0.69 -4.62 11.24
C GLN A 10 -0.12 -3.78 10.25
N THR A 11 0.01 -4.10 8.96
CA THR A 11 -0.89 -3.64 7.91
C THR A 11 -2.16 -4.46 8.01
N ILE A 12 -3.27 -3.84 8.36
CA ILE A 12 -4.58 -4.52 8.37
C ILE A 12 -4.98 -4.68 6.90
N ALA A 13 -4.82 -5.89 6.38
CA ALA A 13 -5.01 -6.19 4.96
C ALA A 13 -6.44 -5.85 4.51
N SER A 14 -6.55 -4.91 3.58
CA SER A 14 -7.76 -4.73 2.79
C SER A 14 -7.83 -5.84 1.75
N ALA A 15 -9.01 -6.37 1.43
CA ALA A 15 -9.25 -7.41 0.41
C ALA A 15 -8.99 -6.91 -1.03
N THR A 16 -7.99 -6.06 -1.21
CA THR A 16 -7.57 -5.50 -2.49
C THR A 16 -6.64 -6.50 -3.17
N PRO A 17 -6.89 -6.90 -4.44
CA PRO A 17 -5.99 -7.79 -5.15
C PRO A 17 -4.58 -7.22 -5.18
N SER A 18 -3.57 -8.08 -5.08
CA SER A 18 -2.18 -7.66 -5.05
C SER A 18 -1.81 -6.96 -6.36
N LEU A 19 -0.81 -6.09 -6.32
CA LEU A 19 -0.31 -5.36 -7.50
C LEU A 19 0.09 -6.32 -8.64
N GLN A 20 0.65 -7.47 -8.29
CA GLN A 20 1.04 -8.52 -9.24
C GLN A 20 -0.18 -9.17 -9.91
N GLN A 21 -1.25 -9.42 -9.15
CA GLN A 21 -2.51 -9.94 -9.69
C GLN A 21 -3.16 -8.94 -10.66
N LYS A 22 -3.12 -7.64 -10.33
CA LYS A 22 -3.63 -6.58 -11.21
C LYS A 22 -2.80 -6.47 -12.50
N ALA A 23 -1.48 -6.58 -12.41
CA ALA A 23 -0.59 -6.55 -13.57
C ALA A 23 -0.83 -7.70 -14.54
N ALA A 24 -1.22 -8.88 -14.05
CA ALA A 24 -1.51 -10.08 -14.84
C ALA A 24 -2.91 -10.10 -15.49
N ALA A 25 -3.76 -9.10 -15.24
CA ALA A 25 -5.18 -9.15 -15.61
C ALA A 25 -5.46 -9.03 -17.12
N LEU A 26 -4.51 -8.57 -17.93
CA LEU A 26 -4.69 -8.29 -19.35
C LEU A 26 -3.73 -9.14 -20.21
N PRO A 27 -4.18 -10.27 -20.80
CA PRO A 27 -3.28 -11.23 -21.45
C PRO A 27 -2.59 -10.72 -22.72
N ASN A 28 -3.23 -9.81 -23.47
CA ASN A 28 -2.65 -9.20 -24.68
C ASN A 28 -1.73 -8.01 -24.40
N TYR A 29 -1.67 -7.59 -23.13
CA TYR A 29 -0.93 -6.44 -22.69
C TYR A 29 0.25 -6.87 -21.81
N GLN A 30 1.37 -6.17 -21.93
CA GLN A 30 2.49 -6.28 -21.02
C GLN A 30 2.43 -5.14 -20.01
N ALA A 31 2.48 -5.45 -18.72
CA ALA A 31 2.68 -4.42 -17.70
C ALA A 31 4.06 -3.77 -17.90
N THR A 32 4.09 -2.45 -17.98
CA THR A 32 5.30 -1.67 -18.30
C THR A 32 5.73 -0.73 -17.19
N GLY A 33 4.83 -0.38 -16.27
CA GLY A 33 5.17 0.49 -15.16
C GLY A 33 4.09 0.53 -14.10
N LEU A 34 4.51 0.84 -12.88
CA LEU A 34 3.64 1.12 -11.75
C LEU A 34 4.15 2.40 -11.09
N THR A 35 3.25 3.36 -10.91
CA THR A 35 3.51 4.55 -10.10
C THR A 35 2.56 4.58 -8.92
N GLN A 36 3.07 5.00 -7.75
CA GLN A 36 2.27 5.20 -6.55
C GLN A 36 2.53 6.60 -6.03
N VAL A 37 1.47 7.39 -5.89
CA VAL A 37 1.55 8.75 -5.36
C VAL A 37 0.77 8.80 -4.05
N VAL A 38 1.47 9.03 -2.95
CA VAL A 38 0.84 9.36 -1.66
C VAL A 38 0.40 10.81 -1.71
N TYR A 39 -0.90 11.07 -1.61
CA TYR A 39 -1.42 12.44 -1.60
C TYR A 39 -1.99 12.86 -0.25
N SER A 40 -2.20 11.92 0.67
CA SER A 40 -2.60 12.23 2.05
C SER A 40 -2.06 11.19 3.01
N LYS A 41 -1.54 11.65 4.14
CA LYS A 41 -1.15 10.82 5.28
C LYS A 41 -1.64 11.49 6.54
N ARG A 42 -2.48 10.81 7.32
CA ARG A 42 -3.13 11.36 8.51
C ARG A 42 -2.87 10.43 9.70
N ASP A 43 -2.34 10.99 10.78
CA ASP A 43 -2.35 10.35 12.09
C ASP A 43 -3.78 10.48 12.64
N GLU A 44 -4.45 9.34 12.82
CA GLU A 44 -5.82 9.26 13.35
C GLU A 44 -5.84 9.12 14.88
N GLY A 45 -4.67 9.13 15.53
CA GLY A 45 -4.53 9.10 16.98
C GLY A 45 -4.16 7.73 17.53
N LEU A 46 -4.27 7.62 18.86
CA LEU A 46 -3.98 6.40 19.60
C LEU A 46 -5.15 5.42 19.53
N VAL A 47 -4.82 4.14 19.35
CA VAL A 47 -5.75 3.02 19.45
C VAL A 47 -5.15 1.96 20.38
N PHE A 48 -6.02 1.15 20.96
CA PHE A 48 -5.68 0.04 21.86
C PHE A 48 -6.21 -1.27 21.26
N PRO A 49 -5.49 -1.88 20.30
CA PRO A 49 -5.94 -3.11 19.66
C PRO A 49 -6.06 -4.24 20.68
N ALA A 50 -7.11 -5.05 20.58
CA ALA A 50 -7.29 -6.20 21.46
C ALA A 50 -6.12 -7.19 21.30
N GLY A 51 -5.53 -7.62 22.42
CA GLY A 51 -4.39 -8.53 22.44
C GLY A 51 -3.03 -7.91 22.09
N ALA A 52 -2.95 -6.58 21.90
CA ALA A 52 -1.67 -5.89 21.74
C ALA A 52 -1.04 -5.56 23.11
N GLU A 53 0.29 -5.64 23.19
CA GLU A 53 1.05 -5.34 24.42
C GLU A 53 1.00 -3.85 24.84
N GLY A 54 0.59 -2.96 23.94
CA GLY A 54 0.55 -1.52 24.21
C GLY A 54 -0.21 -0.73 23.14
N PRO A 55 -0.39 0.58 23.37
CA PRO A 55 -1.08 1.44 22.42
C PRO A 55 -0.33 1.54 21.10
N SER A 56 -1.08 1.73 20.02
CA SER A 56 -0.55 2.02 18.69
C SER A 56 -1.09 3.34 18.16
N ARG A 57 -0.30 4.04 17.36
CA ARG A 57 -0.78 5.14 16.51
C ARG A 57 -1.40 4.55 15.25
N ARG A 58 -2.65 4.93 14.96
CA ARG A 58 -3.33 4.56 13.72
C ARG A 58 -3.03 5.62 12.67
N VAL A 59 -2.46 5.22 11.54
CA VAL A 59 -2.12 6.14 10.44
C VAL A 59 -2.86 5.70 9.18
N ARG A 60 -3.66 6.60 8.60
CA ARG A 60 -4.31 6.38 7.31
C ARG A 60 -3.53 7.07 6.21
N THR A 61 -3.16 6.30 5.19
CA THR A 61 -2.46 6.78 4.00
C THR A 61 -3.35 6.60 2.79
N ALA A 62 -3.64 7.69 2.08
CA ALA A 62 -4.35 7.65 0.82
C ALA A 62 -3.35 7.81 -0.34
N LYS A 63 -3.44 6.88 -1.30
CA LYS A 63 -2.53 6.77 -2.44
C LYS A 63 -3.34 6.74 -3.73
N ARG A 64 -2.70 7.15 -4.82
CA ARG A 64 -3.17 6.89 -6.18
C ARG A 64 -2.16 5.98 -6.85
N GLU A 65 -2.62 4.82 -7.29
CA GLU A 65 -1.80 3.87 -8.02
C GLU A 65 -2.14 3.98 -9.50
N THR A 66 -1.14 4.09 -10.36
CA THR A 66 -1.33 4.05 -11.81
C THR A 66 -0.51 2.92 -12.37
N LEU A 67 -1.20 1.93 -12.94
CA LEU A 67 -0.61 0.80 -13.61
C LEU A 67 -0.63 1.07 -15.12
N GLN A 68 0.51 0.86 -15.75
CA GLN A 68 0.73 1.13 -17.17
C GLN A 68 0.96 -0.18 -17.90
N TRP A 69 0.31 -0.32 -19.05
CA TRP A 69 0.46 -1.45 -19.94
C TRP A 69 0.77 -0.98 -21.35
N ARG A 70 1.38 -1.89 -22.11
CA ARG A 70 1.61 -1.78 -23.53
C ARG A 70 1.02 -2.98 -24.24
N ASP A 71 0.22 -2.72 -25.27
CA ASP A 71 -0.29 -3.76 -26.16
C ASP A 71 0.88 -4.41 -26.91
N ARG A 72 0.93 -5.74 -26.93
CA ARG A 72 2.07 -6.49 -27.50
C ARG A 72 2.15 -6.44 -29.03
N GLN A 73 1.05 -6.14 -29.72
CA GLN A 73 0.98 -6.18 -31.18
C GLN A 73 1.14 -4.79 -31.80
N SER A 74 0.38 -3.82 -31.31
CA SER A 74 0.29 -2.46 -31.83
C SER A 74 1.23 -1.47 -31.11
N GLY A 75 1.69 -1.80 -29.90
CA GLY A 75 2.46 -0.89 -29.06
C GLY A 75 1.62 0.22 -28.41
N ALA A 76 0.29 0.19 -28.55
CA ALA A 76 -0.61 1.13 -27.88
C ALA A 76 -0.44 1.08 -26.34
N GLN A 77 -0.68 2.19 -25.67
CA GLN A 77 -0.50 2.33 -24.23
C GLN A 77 -1.84 2.45 -23.51
N LEU A 78 -1.94 1.78 -22.37
CA LEU A 78 -3.06 1.89 -21.44
C LEU A 78 -2.53 2.26 -20.06
N ALA A 79 -3.12 3.25 -19.42
CA ALA A 79 -2.83 3.60 -18.04
C ALA A 79 -4.14 3.59 -17.24
N VAL A 80 -4.17 2.84 -16.15
CA VAL A 80 -5.33 2.78 -15.25
C VAL A 80 -4.91 3.30 -13.88
N SER A 81 -5.53 4.40 -13.46
CA SER A 81 -5.35 4.99 -12.15
C SER A 81 -6.50 4.66 -11.22
N TYR A 82 -6.21 4.26 -10.00
CA TYR A 82 -7.22 4.00 -8.97
C TYR A 82 -6.76 4.48 -7.60
N PRO A 83 -7.68 4.98 -6.75
CA PRO A 83 -7.35 5.34 -5.38
C PRO A 83 -7.19 4.08 -4.52
N THR A 84 -6.24 4.11 -3.59
CA THR A 84 -6.09 3.11 -2.53
C THR A 84 -5.93 3.80 -1.17
N GLU A 85 -6.44 3.17 -0.13
CA GLU A 85 -6.23 3.59 1.24
C GLU A 85 -5.57 2.45 2.03
N GLU A 86 -4.61 2.80 2.87
CA GLU A 86 -3.94 1.86 3.76
C GLU A 86 -4.00 2.40 5.19
N VAL A 87 -4.39 1.53 6.12
CA VAL A 87 -4.33 1.81 7.56
C VAL A 87 -3.20 1.00 8.17
N THR A 88 -2.24 1.70 8.76
CA THR A 88 -1.11 1.08 9.47
C THR A 88 -1.23 1.35 10.96
N LEU A 89 -0.97 0.33 11.77
CA LEU A 89 -0.79 0.47 13.21
C LEU A 89 0.71 0.53 13.54
N ILE A 90 1.13 1.62 14.19
CA ILE A 90 2.52 1.85 14.61
C ILE A 90 2.58 1.78 16.13
N PRO A 91 3.21 0.75 16.73
CA PRO A 91 3.32 0.65 18.18
C PRO A 91 4.04 1.87 18.78
N VAL A 92 3.47 2.43 19.84
CA VAL A 92 4.13 3.50 20.61
C VAL A 92 5.22 2.85 21.45
N SER A 93 6.45 3.34 21.34
CA SER A 93 7.51 2.91 22.27
C SER A 93 7.41 3.77 23.51
N GLY A 94 7.48 3.18 24.70
CA GLY A 94 7.96 3.92 25.86
C GLY A 94 9.42 4.32 25.61
N GLN A 95 9.76 5.58 25.88
CA GLN A 95 11.14 5.98 26.14
C GLN A 95 11.55 5.48 27.52
#